data_AF-A0A542E026-F1
#
_entry.id   AF-A0A542E026-F1
#
_cell.length_a   1.000
_cell.length_b   1.000
_cell.length_c   1.000
_cell.angle_alpha   90.00
_cell.angle_beta   90.00
_cell.angle_gamma   90.00
#
_symmetry.space_group_name_H-M   'P 1'
#
loop_
_entity.id
_entity.type
_entity.pdbx_description
1 polymer ?
#
loop_
_entity_poly.entity_id
_entity_poly.type
_entity_poly.pdbx_seq_one_letter_code
_entity_poly.pdbx_strand_id
1 'polypeptide(L)'
;MSTIAKVRHDEPYVAGESIEKTLASVRDLITHLVGLKGAVPTPLLRKQLSTALWQLTELSGVPPHAKYNVRFVSRGVKEQPGDTKVNHEHVTPRKSVSDRLLTARPGDSGITECLSDAGIACIVTVQEHGMLGNEPGLGWGRYEQAGVQVFDRLTQQWRTSASPTTPDRTDVDGLIDAKASAPELLHRLLHVMRAAGSEAVAGVSRKDGSPTHYFRLHDVTLPEPTRAFGYVHWSGVVDVALPFGDVPAQHRGRVTLVERTNRTRFRTRLRLSEAGDLQLATDLLTLSLDNLREDHREV
;
A
#
# COMPACT_ATOMS: atom_id res chain seq x y z
N MET A 1 -36.53 -3.40 -23.29
CA MET A 1 -35.73 -4.59 -22.93
C MET A 1 -34.31 -4.10 -22.64
N SER A 2 -33.75 -4.38 -21.47
CA SER A 2 -32.37 -3.99 -21.13
C SER A 2 -31.42 -4.95 -21.84
N THR A 3 -30.60 -4.45 -22.76
CA THR A 3 -29.56 -5.24 -23.41
C THR A 3 -28.54 -5.65 -22.35
N ILE A 4 -28.44 -6.95 -22.08
CA ILE A 4 -27.40 -7.48 -21.19
C ILE A 4 -26.06 -7.18 -21.87
N ALA A 5 -25.23 -6.36 -21.23
CA ALA A 5 -23.91 -6.06 -21.74
C ALA A 5 -23.09 -7.36 -21.77
N LYS A 6 -22.69 -7.80 -22.96
CA LYS A 6 -21.86 -9.01 -23.12
C LYS A 6 -20.44 -8.70 -22.64
N VAL A 7 -20.09 -9.18 -21.45
CA VAL A 7 -18.73 -9.06 -20.90
C VAL A 7 -17.81 -9.98 -21.70
N ARG A 8 -16.68 -9.46 -22.17
CA ARG A 8 -15.65 -10.24 -22.88
C ARG A 8 -14.69 -10.91 -21.88
N HIS A 9 -15.22 -11.69 -20.95
CA HIS A 9 -14.41 -12.28 -19.86
C HIS A 9 -13.43 -13.36 -20.36
N ASP A 10 -13.68 -13.95 -21.53
CA ASP A 10 -12.84 -15.00 -22.13
C ASP A 10 -11.75 -14.48 -23.07
N GLU A 11 -11.83 -13.21 -23.47
CA GLU A 11 -10.81 -12.60 -24.33
C GLU A 11 -9.66 -12.07 -23.48
N PRO A 12 -8.39 -12.23 -23.91
CA PRO A 12 -7.28 -11.51 -23.31
C PRO A 12 -7.53 -10.01 -23.25
N TYR A 13 -7.07 -9.39 -22.16
CA TYR A 13 -7.16 -7.95 -22.03
C TYR A 13 -6.08 -7.30 -22.91
N VAL A 14 -6.49 -6.38 -23.77
CA VAL A 14 -5.60 -5.56 -24.61
C VAL A 14 -5.78 -4.10 -24.19
N ALA A 15 -4.71 -3.48 -23.70
CA ALA A 15 -4.70 -2.05 -23.44
C ALA A 15 -4.73 -1.29 -24.78
N GLY A 16 -5.67 -0.37 -24.94
CA GLY A 16 -5.70 0.53 -26.10
C GLY A 16 -4.55 1.54 -26.06
N GLU A 17 -4.01 1.90 -27.23
CA GLU A 17 -2.88 2.84 -27.38
C GLU A 17 -3.17 4.25 -26.83
N SER A 18 -4.44 4.65 -26.73
CA SER A 18 -4.85 5.95 -26.19
C SER A 18 -5.01 5.99 -24.66
N ILE A 19 -4.85 4.86 -23.97
CA ILE A 19 -5.09 4.77 -22.52
C ILE A 19 -4.09 5.64 -21.75
N GLU A 20 -2.80 5.63 -22.10
CA GLU A 20 -1.77 6.36 -21.36
C GLU A 20 -1.99 7.88 -21.36
N LYS A 21 -2.33 8.45 -22.53
CA LYS A 21 -2.63 9.89 -22.63
C LYS A 21 -3.87 10.26 -21.81
N THR A 22 -4.91 9.44 -21.89
CA THR A 22 -6.15 9.68 -21.15
C THR A 22 -5.95 9.49 -19.64
N LEU A 23 -5.13 8.52 -19.25
CA LEU A 23 -4.72 8.28 -17.87
C LEU A 23 -3.99 9.48 -17.28
N ALA A 24 -3.04 10.06 -18.02
CA ALA A 24 -2.37 11.30 -17.62
C ALA A 24 -3.38 12.45 -17.42
N SER A 25 -4.30 12.65 -18.36
CA SER A 25 -5.33 13.71 -18.24
C SER A 25 -6.27 13.51 -17.05
N VAL A 26 -6.68 12.27 -16.74
CA VAL A 26 -7.51 11.99 -15.55
C VAL A 26 -6.72 12.22 -14.25
N ARG A 27 -5.44 11.86 -14.22
CA ARG A 27 -4.55 12.15 -13.08
C ARG A 27 -4.41 13.65 -12.87
N ASP A 28 -4.18 14.42 -13.92
CA ASP A 28 -4.09 15.88 -13.86
C ASP A 28 -5.39 16.51 -13.34
N LEU A 29 -6.55 16.03 -13.81
CA LEU A 29 -7.86 16.45 -13.31
C LEU A 29 -7.98 16.20 -11.80
N ILE A 30 -7.63 15.01 -11.32
CA ILE A 30 -7.71 14.68 -9.90
C ILE A 30 -6.76 15.56 -9.08
N THR A 31 -5.53 15.78 -9.54
CA THR A 31 -4.57 16.68 -8.89
C THR A 31 -5.11 18.10 -8.80
N HIS A 32 -5.73 18.63 -9.86
CA HIS A 32 -6.38 19.94 -9.84
C HIS A 32 -7.54 19.97 -8.84
N LEU A 33 -8.39 18.95 -8.80
CA LEU A 33 -9.49 18.84 -7.83
C LEU A 33 -8.95 18.87 -6.39
N VAL A 34 -7.87 18.15 -6.08
CA VAL A 34 -7.21 18.20 -4.76
C VAL A 34 -6.64 19.60 -4.47
N GLY A 35 -6.17 20.33 -5.48
CA GLY A 35 -5.76 21.73 -5.38
C GLY A 35 -6.87 22.70 -4.98
N LEU A 36 -8.14 22.37 -5.24
CA LEU A 36 -9.30 23.22 -4.91
C LEU A 36 -9.76 23.10 -3.45
N LYS A 37 -9.06 22.33 -2.62
CA LYS A 37 -9.37 22.22 -1.19
C LYS A 37 -9.31 23.58 -0.50
N GLY A 38 -10.31 23.86 0.34
CA GLY A 38 -10.48 25.15 1.01
C GLY A 38 -11.23 26.19 0.17
N ALA A 39 -11.20 26.09 -1.16
CA ALA A 39 -11.97 26.95 -2.06
C ALA A 39 -13.35 26.37 -2.41
N VAL A 40 -13.50 25.04 -2.39
CA VAL A 40 -14.74 24.33 -2.74
C VAL A 40 -15.27 23.55 -1.53
N PRO A 41 -16.61 23.54 -1.29
CA PRO A 41 -17.20 22.71 -0.23
C PRO A 41 -16.83 21.24 -0.36
N THR A 42 -16.38 20.63 0.75
CA THR A 42 -15.92 19.23 0.78
C THR A 42 -16.91 18.22 0.19
N PRO A 43 -18.24 18.31 0.41
CA PRO A 43 -19.18 17.36 -0.19
C PRO A 43 -19.20 17.41 -1.73
N LEU A 44 -19.11 18.61 -2.31
CA LEU A 44 -19.05 18.79 -3.76
C LEU A 44 -17.72 18.26 -4.32
N LEU A 45 -16.61 18.61 -3.68
CA LEU A 45 -15.29 18.14 -4.09
C LEU A 45 -15.20 16.61 -4.05
N ARG A 46 -15.70 15.98 -2.99
CA ARG A 46 -15.80 14.52 -2.86
C ARG A 46 -16.58 13.89 -4.01
N LYS A 47 -17.71 14.49 -4.40
CA LYS A 47 -18.51 14.00 -5.52
C LYS A 47 -17.72 14.05 -6.83
N GLN A 48 -16.99 15.15 -7.08
CA GLN A 48 -16.16 15.28 -8.29
C GLN A 48 -15.01 14.28 -8.31
N LEU A 49 -14.31 14.08 -7.18
CA LEU A 49 -13.27 13.07 -7.05
C LEU A 49 -13.83 11.66 -7.31
N SER A 50 -15.00 11.33 -6.75
CA SER A 50 -15.63 10.02 -6.97
C SER A 50 -16.01 9.76 -8.43
N THR A 51 -16.39 10.81 -9.17
CA THR A 51 -16.65 10.75 -10.62
C THR A 51 -15.35 10.55 -11.40
N ALA A 52 -14.31 11.33 -11.11
CA ALA A 52 -13.02 11.21 -11.81
C ALA A 52 -12.37 9.82 -11.58
N LEU A 53 -12.47 9.28 -10.37
CA LEU A 53 -12.01 7.92 -10.05
C LEU A 53 -12.79 6.83 -10.81
N TRP A 54 -14.07 7.06 -11.10
CA TRP A 54 -14.85 6.15 -11.93
C TRP A 54 -14.38 6.19 -13.39
N GLN A 55 -14.13 7.39 -13.92
CA GLN A 55 -13.59 7.52 -15.28
C GLN A 55 -12.24 6.84 -15.42
N LEU A 56 -11.39 6.91 -14.39
CA LEU A 56 -10.08 6.27 -14.33
C LEU A 56 -10.16 4.75 -14.61
N THR A 57 -11.12 4.05 -14.01
CA THR A 57 -11.29 2.60 -14.18
C THR A 57 -12.05 2.21 -15.45
N GLU A 58 -12.69 3.17 -16.13
CA GLU A 58 -13.37 2.98 -17.41
C GLU A 58 -12.51 3.31 -18.63
N LEU A 59 -11.29 3.83 -18.45
CA LEU A 59 -10.42 4.29 -19.54
C LEU A 59 -10.12 3.22 -20.59
N SER A 60 -9.96 1.97 -20.15
CA SER A 60 -9.74 0.82 -21.02
C SER A 60 -11.01 0.30 -21.70
N GLY A 61 -12.13 0.94 -21.41
CA GLY A 61 -13.45 0.54 -21.85
C GLY A 61 -13.65 0.61 -23.35
N VAL A 62 -14.34 -0.40 -23.91
CA VAL A 62 -14.80 -0.37 -25.30
C VAL A 62 -16.29 0.00 -25.32
N PRO A 63 -16.70 1.03 -26.07
CA PRO A 63 -18.12 1.34 -26.27
C PRO A 63 -18.92 0.14 -26.81
N PRO A 64 -20.22 0.03 -26.48
CA PRO A 64 -21.04 0.96 -25.68
C PRO A 64 -20.93 0.73 -24.16
N HIS A 65 -20.11 -0.21 -23.71
CA HIS A 65 -20.05 -0.63 -22.31
C HIS A 65 -18.65 -0.53 -21.72
N ALA A 66 -18.11 0.70 -21.71
CA ALA A 66 -16.74 0.99 -21.30
C ALA A 66 -16.37 0.34 -19.94
N LYS A 67 -17.28 0.38 -18.96
CA LYS A 67 -17.05 -0.23 -17.64
C LYS A 67 -16.79 -1.73 -17.61
N TYR A 68 -17.06 -2.50 -18.67
CA TYR A 68 -16.89 -3.95 -18.64
C TYR A 68 -15.65 -4.46 -19.38
N ASN A 69 -14.82 -3.58 -19.94
CA ASN A 69 -13.50 -3.97 -20.45
C ASN A 69 -12.39 -3.57 -19.47
N VAL A 70 -12.26 -4.33 -18.39
CA VAL A 70 -11.19 -4.20 -17.40
C VAL A 70 -10.31 -5.43 -17.39
N ARG A 71 -9.08 -5.28 -16.86
CA ARG A 71 -8.06 -6.33 -16.80
C ARG A 71 -8.46 -7.50 -15.90
N PHE A 72 -9.15 -7.25 -14.80
CA PHE A 72 -9.42 -8.27 -13.79
C PHE A 72 -10.87 -8.73 -13.83
N VAL A 73 -11.09 -10.04 -13.73
CA VAL A 73 -12.42 -10.64 -13.60
C VAL A 73 -12.39 -11.67 -12.48
N SER A 74 -13.46 -11.75 -11.72
CA SER A 74 -13.63 -12.78 -10.70
C SER A 74 -13.85 -14.16 -11.32
N ARG A 75 -13.68 -15.20 -10.51
CA ARG A 75 -14.02 -16.57 -10.88
C ARG A 75 -15.50 -16.73 -11.24
N GLY A 76 -16.40 -16.15 -10.45
CA GLY A 76 -17.82 -16.20 -10.74
C GLY A 76 -18.15 -15.63 -12.12
N VAL A 77 -17.45 -14.59 -12.56
CA VAL A 77 -17.64 -14.02 -13.91
C VAL A 77 -16.97 -14.87 -14.99
N LYS A 78 -15.78 -15.42 -14.73
CA LYS A 78 -15.00 -16.16 -15.73
C LYS A 78 -15.59 -17.54 -16.06
N GLU A 79 -16.22 -18.19 -15.09
CA GLU A 79 -16.72 -19.57 -15.21
C GLU A 79 -18.22 -19.66 -15.50
N GLN A 80 -18.99 -18.58 -15.32
CA GLN A 80 -20.43 -18.60 -15.54
C GLN A 80 -20.85 -18.26 -16.99
N PRO A 81 -22.08 -18.64 -17.40
CA PRO A 81 -22.62 -18.30 -18.71
C PRO A 81 -22.70 -16.78 -18.95
N GLY A 82 -22.64 -16.37 -20.22
CA GLY A 82 -22.54 -14.96 -20.63
C GLY A 82 -23.74 -14.06 -20.34
N ASP A 83 -24.83 -14.58 -19.74
CA ASP A 83 -26.00 -13.83 -19.27
C ASP A 83 -25.95 -13.48 -17.77
N THR A 84 -24.88 -13.88 -17.09
CA THR A 84 -24.63 -13.58 -15.68
C THR A 84 -24.64 -12.06 -15.43
N LYS A 85 -25.40 -11.64 -14.41
CA LYS A 85 -25.39 -10.24 -13.97
C LYS A 85 -24.09 -9.92 -13.25
N VAL A 86 -23.40 -8.90 -13.75
CA VAL A 86 -22.11 -8.45 -13.23
C VAL A 86 -22.13 -7.02 -12.71
N ASN A 87 -21.16 -6.68 -11.89
CA ASN A 87 -20.83 -5.35 -11.41
C ASN A 87 -19.39 -4.99 -11.77
N HIS A 88 -19.16 -3.69 -11.96
CA HIS A 88 -17.84 -3.09 -11.98
C HIS A 88 -17.48 -2.73 -10.53
N GLU A 89 -16.55 -3.46 -9.93
CA GLU A 89 -16.12 -3.23 -8.56
C GLU A 89 -14.72 -2.64 -8.56
N HIS A 90 -14.54 -1.51 -7.88
CA HIS A 90 -13.20 -0.97 -7.64
C HIS A 90 -12.49 -1.87 -6.65
N VAL A 91 -11.22 -2.19 -6.90
CA VAL A 91 -10.43 -3.03 -6.00
C VAL A 91 -10.27 -2.34 -4.63
N THR A 92 -9.92 -1.05 -4.67
CA THR A 92 -9.97 -0.16 -3.50
C THR A 92 -11.25 0.67 -3.54
N PRO A 93 -12.13 0.62 -2.52
CA PRO A 93 -13.38 1.37 -2.52
C PRO A 93 -13.20 2.87 -2.81
N ARG A 94 -13.96 3.41 -3.77
CA ARG A 94 -13.90 4.84 -4.17
C ARG A 94 -14.04 5.80 -3.01
N LYS A 95 -14.86 5.46 -2.01
CA LYS A 95 -15.03 6.26 -0.79
C LYS A 95 -13.70 6.42 -0.07
N SER A 96 -13.00 5.31 0.18
CA SER A 96 -11.68 5.28 0.83
C SER A 96 -10.65 6.09 0.05
N VAL A 97 -10.62 5.96 -1.27
CA VAL A 97 -9.70 6.74 -2.12
C VAL A 97 -10.03 8.23 -2.06
N SER A 98 -11.30 8.59 -2.15
CA SER A 98 -11.73 10.00 -2.06
C SER A 98 -11.39 10.60 -0.69
N ASP A 99 -11.54 9.83 0.39
CA ASP A 99 -11.14 10.23 1.74
C ASP A 99 -9.62 10.52 1.81
N ARG A 100 -8.78 9.62 1.28
CA ARG A 100 -7.32 9.84 1.19
C ARG A 100 -6.99 11.11 0.40
N LEU A 101 -7.57 11.28 -0.79
CA LEU A 101 -7.32 12.43 -1.65
C LEU A 101 -7.74 13.77 -1.02
N LEU A 102 -8.82 13.78 -0.25
CA LEU A 102 -9.24 14.99 0.49
C LEU A 102 -8.24 15.37 1.59
N THR A 103 -7.48 14.41 2.13
CA THR A 103 -6.43 14.69 3.12
C THR A 103 -5.07 15.02 2.49
N ALA A 104 -4.80 14.58 1.26
CA ALA A 104 -3.52 14.76 0.55
C ALA A 104 -3.20 16.22 0.22
N ARG A 105 -1.93 16.64 0.25
CA ARG A 105 -1.57 18.03 -0.12
C ARG A 105 -1.47 18.20 -1.65
N PRO A 106 -1.73 19.39 -2.21
CA PRO A 106 -1.43 19.63 -3.62
C PRO A 106 0.05 19.39 -3.91
N GLY A 107 0.36 18.66 -4.98
CA GLY A 107 1.74 18.31 -5.36
C GLY A 107 2.36 17.15 -4.57
N ASP A 108 1.61 16.51 -3.67
CA ASP A 108 2.05 15.35 -2.89
C ASP A 108 2.25 14.12 -3.79
N SER A 109 3.41 13.48 -3.70
CA SER A 109 3.72 12.22 -4.40
C SER A 109 2.72 11.11 -4.06
N GLY A 110 2.15 11.17 -2.85
CA GLY A 110 1.10 10.26 -2.38
C GLY A 110 -0.20 10.31 -3.21
N ILE A 111 -0.45 11.37 -3.99
CA ILE A 111 -1.57 11.39 -4.95
C ILE A 111 -1.32 10.34 -6.06
N THR A 112 -0.12 10.32 -6.64
CA THR A 112 0.23 9.40 -7.72
C THR A 112 0.18 7.94 -7.27
N GLU A 113 0.68 7.66 -6.06
CA GLU A 113 0.61 6.34 -5.44
C GLU A 113 -0.84 5.91 -5.21
N CYS A 114 -1.64 6.78 -4.58
CA CYS A 114 -3.06 6.55 -4.34
C CYS A 114 -3.84 6.26 -5.63
N LEU A 115 -3.52 6.96 -6.73
CA LEU A 115 -4.17 6.76 -8.03
C LEU A 115 -3.75 5.49 -8.75
N SER A 116 -2.52 5.01 -8.52
CA SER A 116 -2.06 3.73 -9.08
C SER A 116 -2.86 2.56 -8.52
N ASP A 117 -3.22 2.60 -7.24
CA ASP A 117 -4.06 1.59 -6.60
C ASP A 117 -5.56 1.79 -6.90
N ALA A 118 -6.01 3.04 -6.97
CA ALA A 118 -7.42 3.38 -7.17
C ALA A 118 -7.93 3.13 -8.60
N GLY A 119 -7.02 3.16 -9.58
CA GLY A 119 -7.33 2.91 -10.99
C GLY A 119 -7.57 1.44 -11.34
N ILE A 120 -7.64 0.56 -10.34
CA ILE A 120 -7.84 -0.87 -10.54
C ILE A 120 -9.31 -1.24 -10.26
N ALA A 121 -9.93 -1.90 -11.23
CA ALA A 121 -11.26 -2.46 -11.12
C ALA A 121 -11.29 -3.94 -11.53
N CYS A 122 -12.29 -4.64 -11.02
CA CYS A 122 -12.57 -6.03 -11.31
C CYS A 122 -14.05 -6.18 -11.70
N ILE A 123 -14.33 -7.07 -12.66
CA ILE A 123 -15.72 -7.47 -12.92
C ILE A 123 -16.06 -8.63 -12.00
N VAL A 124 -17.10 -8.43 -11.20
CA VAL A 124 -17.59 -9.40 -10.21
C VAL A 124 -19.05 -9.71 -10.47
N THR A 125 -19.53 -10.87 -10.06
CA THR A 125 -20.97 -11.15 -10.05
C THR A 125 -21.68 -10.27 -9.03
N VAL A 126 -23.01 -10.15 -9.13
CA VAL A 126 -23.83 -9.44 -8.12
C VAL A 126 -23.65 -10.05 -6.72
N GLN A 127 -23.53 -11.37 -6.64
CA GLN A 127 -23.32 -12.08 -5.37
C GLN A 127 -21.96 -11.73 -4.75
N GLU A 128 -20.88 -11.82 -5.52
CA GLU A 128 -19.53 -11.46 -5.06
C GLU A 128 -19.44 -9.99 -4.66
N HIS A 129 -20.10 -9.08 -5.38
CA HIS A 129 -20.18 -7.67 -4.97
C HIS A 129 -20.83 -7.52 -3.59
N GLY A 130 -21.89 -8.27 -3.30
CA GLY A 130 -22.51 -8.30 -1.97
C GLY A 130 -21.57 -8.83 -0.89
N MET A 131 -20.78 -9.87 -1.19
CA MET A 131 -19.77 -10.41 -0.28
C MET A 131 -18.68 -9.38 0.02
N LEU A 132 -18.15 -8.71 -1.00
CA LEU A 132 -17.13 -7.67 -0.86
C LEU A 132 -17.61 -6.45 -0.06
N GLY A 133 -18.92 -6.17 -0.05
CA GLY A 133 -19.52 -5.11 0.76
C GLY A 133 -19.52 -5.39 2.26
N ASN A 134 -19.38 -6.65 2.67
CA ASN A 134 -19.38 -7.07 4.08
C ASN A 134 -17.96 -7.15 4.67
N GLU A 135 -16.92 -7.13 3.84
CA GLU A 135 -15.54 -7.26 4.30
C GLU A 135 -14.93 -5.90 4.69
N PRO A 136 -14.26 -5.79 5.85
CA PRO A 136 -13.65 -4.55 6.32
C PRO A 136 -12.32 -4.22 5.64
N GLY A 137 -11.75 -5.14 4.87
CA GLY A 137 -10.48 -4.97 4.17
C GLY A 137 -10.51 -3.95 3.03
N LEU A 138 -9.33 -3.63 2.50
CA LEU A 138 -9.15 -2.80 1.30
C LEU A 138 -8.34 -3.57 0.25
N GLY A 139 -8.39 -3.09 -0.99
CA GLY A 139 -7.60 -3.65 -2.08
C GLY A 139 -7.89 -5.13 -2.35
N TRP A 140 -6.87 -5.88 -2.74
CA TRP A 140 -6.98 -7.32 -2.99
C TRP A 140 -7.20 -8.16 -1.72
N GLY A 141 -6.69 -7.72 -0.57
CA GLY A 141 -6.94 -8.41 0.71
C GLY A 141 -8.43 -8.50 1.04
N ARG A 142 -9.24 -7.53 0.60
CA ARG A 142 -10.72 -7.58 0.69
C ARG A 142 -11.32 -8.73 -0.13
N TYR A 143 -10.77 -8.98 -1.33
CA TYR A 143 -11.23 -10.08 -2.20
C TYR A 143 -10.86 -11.43 -1.60
N GLU A 144 -9.67 -11.55 -1.05
CA GLU A 144 -9.21 -12.77 -0.37
C GLU A 144 -10.06 -13.11 0.85
N GLN A 145 -10.35 -12.11 1.70
CA GLN A 145 -11.22 -12.27 2.87
C GLN A 145 -12.63 -12.71 2.46
N ALA A 146 -13.16 -12.15 1.37
CA ALA A 146 -14.45 -12.55 0.80
C ALA A 146 -14.40 -13.92 0.10
N GLY A 147 -13.23 -14.55 -0.09
CA GLY A 147 -13.09 -15.78 -0.88
C GLY A 147 -13.33 -15.59 -2.39
N VAL A 148 -13.20 -14.36 -2.90
CA VAL A 148 -13.38 -14.03 -4.32
C VAL A 148 -12.04 -14.20 -5.05
N GLN A 149 -11.92 -15.28 -5.81
CA GLN A 149 -10.75 -15.52 -6.66
C GLN A 149 -10.77 -14.63 -7.90
N VAL A 150 -9.62 -14.08 -8.28
CA VAL A 150 -9.48 -13.11 -9.38
C VAL A 150 -8.57 -13.67 -10.47
N PHE A 151 -9.01 -13.57 -11.71
CA PHE A 151 -8.27 -13.87 -12.91
C PHE A 151 -7.76 -12.59 -13.56
N ASP A 152 -6.47 -12.54 -13.87
CA ASP A 152 -5.85 -11.47 -14.63
C ASP A 152 -5.90 -11.79 -16.12
N ARG A 153 -6.74 -11.07 -16.87
CA ARG A 153 -6.90 -11.27 -18.32
C ARG A 153 -5.68 -10.82 -19.13
N LEU A 154 -4.77 -10.03 -18.57
CA LEU A 154 -3.54 -9.66 -19.27
C LEU A 154 -2.53 -10.81 -19.23
N THR A 155 -2.28 -11.35 -18.03
CA THR A 155 -1.30 -12.44 -17.84
C THR A 155 -1.90 -13.83 -18.06
N GLN A 156 -3.23 -13.93 -18.16
CA GLN A 156 -3.98 -15.17 -18.28
C GLN A 156 -3.75 -16.13 -17.09
N GLN A 157 -3.62 -15.57 -15.89
CA GLN A 157 -3.34 -16.31 -14.67
C GLN A 157 -4.33 -15.94 -13.56
N TRP A 158 -4.66 -16.92 -12.73
CA TRP A 158 -5.29 -16.66 -11.45
C TRP A 158 -4.31 -15.90 -10.55
N ARG A 159 -4.76 -14.81 -9.94
CA ARG A 159 -3.99 -14.16 -8.89
C ARG A 159 -3.86 -15.13 -7.73
N THR A 160 -2.63 -15.50 -7.39
CA THR A 160 -2.34 -16.19 -6.15
C THR A 160 -2.34 -15.17 -5.01
N SER A 161 -2.81 -15.58 -3.84
CA SER A 161 -2.72 -14.82 -2.58
C SER A 161 -1.28 -14.47 -2.16
N ALA A 162 -0.29 -15.00 -2.88
CA ALA A 162 1.13 -14.74 -2.71
C ALA A 162 1.68 -13.66 -3.64
N SER A 163 0.91 -13.10 -4.58
CA SER A 163 1.34 -11.86 -5.23
C SER A 163 1.29 -10.77 -4.19
N PRO A 164 2.42 -10.28 -3.67
CA PRO A 164 2.40 -9.31 -2.60
C PRO A 164 1.56 -8.15 -3.09
N THR A 165 0.43 -7.90 -2.42
CA THR A 165 -0.04 -6.52 -2.32
C THR A 165 1.17 -5.78 -1.83
N THR A 166 1.77 -4.98 -2.70
CA THR A 166 2.82 -4.05 -2.33
C THR A 166 2.28 -3.35 -1.07
N PRO A 167 2.84 -3.61 0.12
CA PRO A 167 2.30 -3.02 1.34
C PRO A 167 2.32 -1.52 1.12
N ASP A 168 1.14 -0.86 1.24
CA ASP A 168 0.88 0.57 0.99
C ASP A 168 2.20 1.35 1.03
N ARG A 169 2.86 1.43 -0.13
CA ARG A 169 4.24 1.91 -0.26
C ARG A 169 4.11 3.40 -0.13
N THR A 170 4.04 3.86 1.11
CA THR A 170 4.02 5.29 1.34
C THR A 170 5.44 5.75 1.10
N ASP A 171 5.62 6.71 0.18
CA ASP A 171 6.86 7.44 -0.01
C ASP A 171 7.40 7.90 1.35
N VAL A 172 8.39 7.14 1.84
CA VAL A 172 9.00 7.32 3.16
C VAL A 172 9.64 8.70 3.25
N ASP A 173 10.16 9.19 2.13
CA ASP A 173 10.87 10.46 2.04
C ASP A 173 9.89 11.63 2.29
N GLY A 174 8.67 11.57 1.73
CA GLY A 174 7.62 12.57 1.97
C GLY A 174 7.06 12.60 3.40
N LEU A 175 7.05 11.46 4.10
CA LEU A 175 6.56 11.41 5.48
C LEU A 175 7.58 11.94 6.52
N ILE A 176 8.88 11.76 6.28
CA ILE A 176 9.95 12.23 7.18
C ILE A 176 9.93 13.75 7.32
N ASP A 177 9.76 14.45 6.19
CA ASP A 177 9.76 15.92 6.14
C ASP A 177 8.60 16.53 6.94
N ALA A 178 7.51 15.81 7.13
CA ALA A 178 6.30 16.33 7.75
C ALA A 178 6.24 16.18 9.28
N LYS A 179 7.01 15.26 9.89
CA LYS A 179 6.74 14.80 11.26
C LYS A 179 7.94 14.55 12.18
N ALA A 180 9.16 14.50 11.65
CA ALA A 180 10.31 14.12 12.47
C ALA A 180 10.86 15.28 13.31
N SER A 181 11.25 15.01 14.56
CA SER A 181 11.97 15.98 15.39
C SER A 181 13.47 16.08 15.03
N ALA A 182 13.99 15.08 14.31
CA ALA A 182 15.37 15.02 13.81
C ALA A 182 15.37 14.49 12.36
N PRO A 183 14.78 15.23 11.40
CA PRO A 183 14.52 14.74 10.04
C PRO A 183 15.80 14.33 9.31
N GLU A 184 16.90 15.06 9.47
CA GLU A 184 18.15 14.76 8.76
C GLU A 184 18.78 13.41 9.17
N LEU A 185 18.85 13.13 10.48
CA LEU A 185 19.40 11.85 10.97
C LEU A 185 18.50 10.68 10.56
N LEU A 186 17.19 10.88 10.58
CA LEU A 186 16.20 9.89 10.16
C LEU A 186 16.33 9.56 8.66
N HIS A 187 16.42 10.59 7.82
CA HIS A 187 16.66 10.45 6.38
C HIS A 187 17.94 9.67 6.10
N ARG A 188 19.04 10.03 6.75
CA ARG A 188 20.33 9.33 6.58
C ARG A 188 20.23 7.87 6.99
N LEU A 189 19.59 7.57 8.13
CA LEU A 189 19.42 6.20 8.59
C LEU A 189 18.65 5.36 7.57
N LEU A 190 17.53 5.87 7.06
CA LEU A 190 16.68 5.16 6.11
C LEU A 190 17.37 4.98 4.75
N HIS A 191 18.17 5.96 4.32
CA HIS A 191 19.01 5.83 3.13
C HIS A 191 20.03 4.69 3.27
N VAL A 192 20.72 4.60 4.41
CA VAL A 192 21.69 3.52 4.67
C VAL A 192 21.01 2.16 4.72
N MET A 193 19.84 2.06 5.36
CA MET A 193 19.09 0.80 5.42
C MET A 193 18.57 0.36 4.04
N ARG A 194 18.14 1.31 3.19
CA ARG A 194 17.76 1.03 1.80
C ARG A 194 18.95 0.45 1.02
N ALA A 195 20.15 1.01 1.18
CA ALA A 195 21.36 0.49 0.56
C ALA A 195 21.73 -0.93 1.03
N ALA A 196 21.37 -1.30 2.25
CA ALA A 196 21.57 -2.65 2.81
C ALA A 196 20.52 -3.70 2.33
N GLY A 197 19.65 -3.34 1.39
CA GLY A 197 18.60 -4.21 0.88
C GLY A 197 17.35 -4.29 1.77
N SER A 198 17.13 -3.27 2.61
CA SER A 198 15.93 -3.18 3.44
C SER A 198 14.91 -2.21 2.85
N GLU A 199 13.63 -2.46 3.11
CA GLU A 199 12.56 -1.52 2.80
C GLU A 199 11.90 -1.02 4.09
N ALA A 200 11.67 0.29 4.15
CA ALA A 200 10.92 0.92 5.22
C ALA A 200 9.45 0.95 4.81
N VAL A 201 8.61 0.26 5.60
CA VAL A 201 7.17 0.22 5.41
C VAL A 201 6.54 1.10 6.48
N ALA A 202 5.76 2.10 6.07
CA ALA A 202 4.98 2.90 7.01
C ALA A 202 4.08 1.97 7.84
N GLY A 203 4.03 2.18 9.16
CA GLY A 203 3.18 1.35 9.99
C GLY A 203 1.71 1.45 9.55
N VAL A 204 1.01 0.32 9.53
CA VAL A 204 -0.43 0.28 9.23
C VAL A 204 -1.16 1.20 10.21
N SER A 205 -1.98 2.11 9.68
CA SER A 205 -2.83 3.01 10.48
C SER A 205 -3.47 2.24 11.64
N ARG A 206 -3.54 2.87 12.82
CA ARG A 206 -4.23 2.27 13.97
C ARG A 206 -5.68 1.97 13.60
N LYS A 207 -6.35 1.08 14.35
CA LYS A 207 -7.77 0.73 14.12
C LYS A 207 -8.70 1.95 14.09
N ASP A 208 -8.32 3.04 14.74
CA ASP A 208 -9.03 4.32 14.78
C ASP A 208 -8.71 5.24 13.57
N GLY A 209 -7.92 4.78 12.61
CA GLY A 209 -7.47 5.56 11.44
C GLY A 209 -6.36 6.56 11.74
N SER A 210 -5.86 6.64 12.98
CA SER A 210 -4.73 7.53 13.29
C SER A 210 -3.42 6.98 12.73
N PRO A 211 -2.54 7.84 12.20
CA PRO A 211 -1.27 7.42 11.63
C PRO A 211 -0.36 6.82 12.70
N THR A 212 0.42 5.81 12.34
CA THR A 212 1.44 5.30 13.26
C THR A 212 2.55 6.32 13.47
N HIS A 213 3.17 6.26 14.65
CA HIS A 213 4.28 7.14 15.00
C HIS A 213 5.65 6.59 14.58
N TYR A 214 5.68 5.58 13.71
CA TYR A 214 6.90 4.86 13.33
C TYR A 214 6.78 4.16 11.97
N PHE A 215 7.94 3.83 11.42
CA PHE A 215 8.17 2.91 10.30
C PHE A 215 8.61 1.54 10.79
N ARG A 216 8.33 0.51 10.00
CA ARG A 216 8.86 -0.85 10.18
C ARG A 216 9.92 -1.09 9.12
N LEU A 217 11.04 -1.68 9.52
CA LEU A 217 12.09 -2.08 8.60
C LEU A 217 12.00 -3.57 8.33
N HIS A 218 11.92 -3.94 7.05
CA HIS A 218 11.80 -5.32 6.57
C HIS A 218 12.92 -5.63 5.57
N ASP A 219 13.32 -6.90 5.48
CA ASP A 219 14.27 -7.37 4.47
C ASP A 219 13.49 -7.77 3.21
N VAL A 220 13.77 -7.10 2.09
CA VAL A 220 13.12 -7.37 0.81
C VAL A 220 13.92 -8.30 -0.09
N THR A 221 15.10 -8.73 0.37
CA THR A 221 15.91 -9.73 -0.35
C THR A 221 15.47 -11.16 -0.05
N LEU A 222 14.64 -11.35 0.98
CA LEU A 222 14.07 -12.64 1.36
C LEU A 222 12.72 -12.88 0.64
N PRO A 223 12.41 -14.14 0.24
CA PRO A 223 11.27 -14.45 -0.63
C PRO A 223 9.90 -14.37 0.06
N GLU A 224 9.86 -14.37 1.38
CA GLU A 224 8.62 -14.28 2.18
C GLU A 224 8.58 -12.97 2.97
N PRO A 225 7.38 -12.45 3.31
CA PRO A 225 7.25 -11.29 4.18
C PRO A 225 7.94 -11.53 5.52
N THR A 226 9.05 -10.84 5.75
CA THR A 226 9.83 -11.04 6.98
C THR A 226 9.16 -10.35 8.16
N ARG A 227 9.46 -10.85 9.36
CA ARG A 227 9.28 -10.04 10.57
C ARG A 227 10.10 -8.75 10.44
N ALA A 228 9.61 -7.66 11.03
CA ALA A 228 10.39 -6.43 11.09
C ALA A 228 11.65 -6.66 11.93
N PHE A 229 12.80 -6.15 11.46
CA PHE A 229 14.06 -6.20 12.21
C PHE A 229 14.35 -4.89 12.96
N GLY A 230 13.55 -3.85 12.72
CA GLY A 230 13.59 -2.59 13.45
C GLY A 230 12.34 -1.75 13.29
N TYR A 231 12.12 -0.83 14.23
CA TYR A 231 11.14 0.24 14.15
C TYR A 231 11.84 1.58 14.30
N VAL A 232 11.47 2.53 13.45
CA VAL A 232 12.03 3.88 13.46
C VAL A 232 10.91 4.88 13.70
N HIS A 233 10.91 5.53 14.86
CA HIS A 233 9.87 6.46 15.29
C HIS A 233 10.18 7.89 14.85
N TRP A 234 9.15 8.68 14.58
CA TRP A 234 9.30 10.12 14.22
C TRP A 234 10.00 10.94 15.30
N SER A 235 9.91 10.49 16.56
CA SER A 235 10.58 11.12 17.70
C SER A 235 12.10 10.89 17.73
N GLY A 236 12.66 10.22 16.72
CA GLY A 236 14.07 9.80 16.66
C GLY A 236 14.36 8.57 17.52
N VAL A 237 13.35 7.87 18.02
CA VAL A 237 13.55 6.60 18.76
C VAL A 237 13.69 5.47 17.75
N VAL A 238 14.66 4.57 17.96
CA VAL A 238 14.87 3.37 17.16
C VAL A 238 14.75 2.16 18.07
N ASP A 239 13.80 1.27 17.77
CA ASP A 239 13.66 -0.02 18.44
C ASP A 239 14.20 -1.12 17.53
N VAL A 240 15.14 -1.92 18.02
CA VAL A 240 15.87 -2.93 17.23
C VAL A 240 15.44 -4.33 17.68
N ALA A 241 15.22 -5.24 16.73
CA ALA A 241 14.86 -6.65 16.97
C ALA A 241 16.05 -7.51 17.46
N LEU A 242 16.95 -6.90 18.24
CA LEU A 242 18.19 -7.48 18.73
C LEU A 242 18.08 -7.72 20.24
N PRO A 243 18.34 -8.95 20.72
CA PRO A 243 18.50 -9.22 22.15
C PRO A 243 19.56 -8.32 22.79
N PHE A 244 19.30 -7.80 23.98
CA PHE A 244 20.24 -6.90 24.66
C PHE A 244 21.60 -7.56 24.95
N GLY A 245 21.64 -8.88 25.11
CA GLY A 245 22.88 -9.65 25.27
C GLY A 245 23.79 -9.57 24.04
N ASP A 246 23.19 -9.44 22.85
CA ASP A 246 23.88 -9.41 21.56
C ASP A 246 24.36 -7.99 21.19
N VAL A 247 23.97 -6.97 21.98
CA VAL A 247 24.51 -5.62 21.83
C VAL A 247 25.98 -5.63 22.24
N PRO A 248 26.91 -5.16 21.37
CA PRO A 248 28.32 -5.10 21.69
C PRO A 248 28.58 -4.32 22.97
N ALA A 249 29.50 -4.83 23.82
CA ALA A 249 29.71 -4.32 25.17
C ALA A 249 29.99 -2.81 25.22
N GLN A 250 30.72 -2.28 24.24
CA GLN A 250 31.03 -0.86 24.10
C GLN A 250 29.81 0.05 23.84
N HIS A 251 28.67 -0.53 23.44
CA HIS A 251 27.46 0.21 23.10
C HIS A 251 26.36 0.09 24.16
N ARG A 252 26.48 -0.83 25.12
CA ARG A 252 25.43 -1.11 26.13
C ARG A 252 25.07 0.11 26.98
N GLY A 253 26.00 1.02 27.24
CA GLY A 253 25.73 2.27 27.97
C GLY A 253 24.94 3.31 27.19
N ARG A 254 24.75 3.13 25.88
CA ARG A 254 24.04 4.06 24.97
C ARG A 254 22.67 3.54 24.52
N VAL A 255 22.31 2.33 24.93
CA VAL A 255 21.02 1.70 24.61
C VAL A 255 20.25 1.42 25.88
N THR A 256 18.93 1.30 25.74
CA THR A 256 18.03 0.94 26.83
C THR A 256 17.41 -0.42 26.56
N LEU A 257 17.32 -1.24 27.59
CA LEU A 257 16.56 -2.49 27.55
C LEU A 257 15.07 -2.15 27.57
N VAL A 258 14.33 -2.62 26.57
CA VAL A 258 12.87 -2.48 26.54
C VAL A 258 12.25 -3.62 27.35
N GLU A 259 11.95 -3.37 28.62
CA GLU A 259 11.29 -4.33 29.49
C GLU A 259 9.79 -4.46 29.16
N ARG A 260 9.41 -5.60 28.57
CA ARG A 260 8.03 -6.11 28.38
C ARG A 260 7.08 -5.36 27.43
N THR A 261 6.64 -6.07 26.40
CA THR A 261 5.24 -6.54 26.27
C THR A 261 5.26 -7.99 25.76
N ASN A 262 4.23 -8.77 26.09
CA ASN A 262 4.16 -10.26 26.00
C ASN A 262 4.46 -10.93 24.63
N ARG A 263 4.95 -10.24 23.59
CA ARG A 263 5.13 -10.80 22.24
C ARG A 263 6.30 -10.29 21.40
N THR A 264 7.20 -9.45 21.90
CA THR A 264 8.15 -8.76 21.01
C THR A 264 9.61 -9.07 21.28
N ARG A 265 10.28 -9.67 20.28
CA ARG A 265 11.73 -9.92 20.19
C ARG A 265 12.60 -8.64 20.12
N PHE A 266 12.00 -7.47 20.29
CA PHE A 266 12.65 -6.15 20.24
C PHE A 266 13.06 -5.75 21.65
N ARG A 267 14.35 -5.88 21.96
CA ARG A 267 14.86 -5.67 23.33
C ARG A 267 15.77 -4.46 23.46
N THR A 268 16.19 -3.86 22.35
CA THR A 268 17.18 -2.78 22.35
C THR A 268 16.57 -1.52 21.78
N ARG A 269 16.62 -0.43 22.54
CA ARG A 269 16.14 0.89 22.14
C ARG A 269 17.26 1.92 22.22
N LEU A 270 17.34 2.80 21.23
CA LEU A 270 18.16 4.00 21.26
C LEU A 270 17.41 5.23 20.78
N ARG A 271 17.96 6.42 21.06
CA ARG A 271 17.43 7.69 20.60
C ARG A 271 18.48 8.40 19.77
N LEU A 272 18.11 8.86 18.58
CA LEU A 272 18.92 9.69 17.70
C LEU A 272 18.88 11.12 18.22
N SER A 273 19.96 11.56 18.84
CA SER A 273 20.16 12.92 19.35
C SER A 273 21.36 13.61 18.73
N GLU A 274 22.39 12.86 18.34
CA GLU A 274 23.62 13.37 17.73
C GLU A 274 24.11 12.47 16.59
N ALA A 275 25.07 12.96 15.80
CA ALA A 275 25.62 12.20 14.66
C ALA A 275 26.24 10.86 15.09
N GLY A 276 26.82 10.78 16.29
CA GLY A 276 27.36 9.54 16.85
C GLY A 276 26.29 8.49 17.16
N ASP A 277 25.01 8.85 17.26
CA ASP A 277 23.91 7.90 17.42
C ASP A 277 23.51 7.25 16.09
N LEU A 278 23.75 7.92 14.97
CA LEU A 278 23.40 7.42 13.63
C LEU A 278 24.22 6.18 13.26
N GLN A 279 25.53 6.22 13.50
CA GLN A 279 26.40 5.07 13.26
C GLN A 279 25.98 3.91 14.15
N LEU A 280 25.75 4.16 15.44
CA LEU A 280 25.29 3.13 16.37
C LEU A 280 23.95 2.52 15.94
N ALA A 281 22.97 3.34 15.51
CA ALA A 281 21.69 2.84 15.00
C ALA A 281 21.88 1.95 13.78
N THR A 282 22.75 2.36 12.86
CA THR A 282 23.10 1.61 11.65
C THR A 282 23.70 0.26 12.00
N ASP A 283 24.69 0.23 12.89
CA ASP A 283 25.39 -1.00 13.30
C ASP A 283 24.42 -2.00 13.95
N LEU A 284 23.55 -1.52 14.86
CA LEU A 284 22.57 -2.37 15.55
C LEU A 284 21.49 -2.89 14.60
N LEU A 285 21.01 -2.06 13.66
CA LEU A 285 20.03 -2.48 12.66
C LEU A 285 20.64 -3.49 11.67
N THR A 286 21.91 -3.31 11.30
CA THR A 286 22.64 -4.25 10.44
C THR A 286 22.79 -5.60 11.13
N LEU A 287 23.21 -5.62 12.39
CA LEU A 287 23.30 -6.85 13.18
C LEU A 287 21.93 -7.54 13.33
N SER A 288 20.86 -6.77 13.53
CA SER A 288 19.49 -7.29 13.60
C SER A 288 19.03 -7.90 12.27
N LEU A 289 19.40 -7.28 11.14
CA LEU A 289 19.13 -7.76 9.78
C LEU A 289 19.92 -9.05 9.48
N ASP A 290 21.19 -9.11 9.86
CA ASP A 290 22.01 -10.31 9.68
C ASP A 290 21.45 -11.49 10.48
N ASN A 291 21.09 -11.28 11.75
CA ASN A 291 20.41 -12.31 12.56
C ASN A 291 19.09 -12.78 11.92
N LEU A 292 18.32 -11.87 11.32
CA LEU A 292 17.10 -12.24 10.59
C LEU A 292 17.42 -13.12 9.38
N ARG A 293 18.46 -12.80 8.62
CA ARG A 293 18.89 -13.58 7.46
C ARG A 293 19.43 -14.96 7.84
N GLU A 294 20.15 -15.05 8.95
CA GLU A 294 20.63 -16.33 9.50
C GLU A 294 19.46 -17.22 9.93
N ASP A 295 18.49 -16.69 10.69
CA ASP A 295 17.27 -17.41 11.06
C ASP A 295 16.55 -18.02 9.82
N HIS A 296 16.55 -17.31 8.69
CA HIS A 296 15.92 -17.77 7.44
C HIS A 296 16.74 -18.81 6.66
N ARG A 297 18.05 -18.95 6.93
CA ARG A 297 18.89 -20.00 6.30
C ARG A 297 18.78 -21.35 7.00
N GLU A 298 18.35 -21.36 8.26
CA GLU A 298 18.22 -22.57 9.09
C GLU A 298 16.86 -23.29 8.92
N VAL A 299 15.93 -22.70 8.15
CA VAL A 299 14.59 -23.23 7.84
C VAL A 299 14.59 -23.89 6.46
#